data_AF-A0A455UIQ9-F1
#
_entry.id   AF-A0A455UIQ9-F1
#
_cell.length_a   1.000
_cell.length_b   1.000
_cell.length_c   1.000
_cell.angle_alpha   90.00
_cell.angle_beta   90.00
_cell.angle_gamma   90.00
#
_symmetry.space_group_name_H-M   'P 1'
#
loop_
_entity.id
_entity.type
_entity.pdbx_description
1 polymer ?
#
loop_
_entity_poly.entity_id
_entity_poly.type
_entity_poly.pdbx_seq_one_letter_code
_entity_poly.pdbx_strand_id
1 'polypeptide(L)'
;MAGFTCGWKKGEQRLDEYRVEGATFSGAPHLTYSTHASIALAYSSVQWTDRIREYMLENTDARQRLMRPVNLMAALNATANGTSFSAHAGPLTQLAEHVADITPNGAIDGFTTTTVSTVEREIDSENSEGDGGVSAYELLAVKPEITQDSVLATVEHHDEALFVALDDDLGIVNDLTMALMGRQAELEAFNDEYGHPLEVAQVAQTLCGPDDSDLPQAIRDDPELRIQAKELLQQRLEAQQAQEMSNAVNRGSPFGQQGSTLQRHHEERLETIDSNLEALGIEPPSSDDMEAWKGKRQWRDDVRYDEAVDFIATYQPRLERLQQHVDSILEDTLTWLERLPFEGEAIGYDPCDQPQSQQLMDLCAFCIESVGASEKGREWLTRTFRERDTLIGTSFYNFSPTLAQALDQVALQWLIAGDPDDQGEGVEMGDLLNVGNVAVNLGTVLGYEHVQQSKVFQALAPHIRDTFEVLKQAAAGRGKPVGK
;
A
#
# COMPACT_ATOMS: atom_id res chain seq x y z
N MET A 1 4.54 34.24 -17.25
CA MET A 1 4.77 33.05 -16.40
C MET A 1 4.74 33.56 -14.98
N ALA A 2 3.60 33.40 -14.29
CA ALA A 2 3.37 34.01 -12.97
C ALA A 2 2.29 33.19 -12.22
N GLY A 3 2.62 32.75 -11.01
CA GLY A 3 1.76 32.00 -10.09
C GLY A 3 2.30 32.24 -8.67
N PHE A 4 1.42 32.40 -7.67
CA PHE A 4 1.78 33.00 -6.38
C PHE A 4 1.02 32.42 -5.16
N THR A 5 1.63 32.54 -3.97
CA THR A 5 1.16 32.25 -2.58
C THR A 5 1.99 33.14 -1.58
N CYS A 6 1.78 33.28 -0.25
CA CYS A 6 0.82 32.78 0.77
C CYS A 6 0.73 33.74 2.00
N GLY A 7 -0.28 33.67 2.91
CA GLY A 7 -0.17 34.37 4.23
C GLY A 7 -1.39 34.48 5.19
N TRP A 8 -1.29 33.86 6.38
CA TRP A 8 -2.36 33.69 7.40
C TRP A 8 -2.70 34.88 8.33
N LYS A 9 -3.96 34.91 8.79
CA LYS A 9 -4.34 35.33 10.17
C LYS A 9 -5.43 34.43 10.78
N LYS A 10 -5.30 34.17 12.08
CA LYS A 10 -6.11 33.21 12.85
C LYS A 10 -7.59 33.64 12.99
N GLY A 11 -8.52 32.79 12.56
CA GLY A 11 -9.94 32.85 12.96
C GLY A 11 -11.00 33.00 11.86
N GLU A 12 -10.61 33.19 10.60
CA GLU A 12 -11.52 33.16 9.44
C GLU A 12 -11.05 32.06 8.47
N GLN A 13 -11.96 31.24 7.93
CA GLN A 13 -11.65 30.43 6.75
C GLN A 13 -11.50 31.40 5.57
N ARG A 14 -10.25 31.73 5.24
CA ARG A 14 -9.92 32.70 4.21
C ARG A 14 -8.98 32.04 3.20
N LEU A 15 -9.37 32.07 1.93
CA LEU A 15 -8.46 31.76 0.82
C LEU A 15 -7.41 32.87 0.77
N ASP A 16 -6.21 32.61 1.30
CA ASP A 16 -5.17 33.64 1.42
C ASP A 16 -4.54 34.00 0.07
N GLU A 17 -4.84 35.22 -0.38
CA GLU A 17 -4.66 35.72 -1.75
C GLU A 17 -3.21 36.14 -2.07
N TYR A 18 -2.66 35.67 -3.20
CA TYR A 18 -1.62 36.44 -3.91
C TYR A 18 -1.98 36.63 -5.39
N ARG A 19 -1.83 37.87 -5.85
CA ARG A 19 -2.34 38.37 -7.13
C ARG A 19 -1.58 37.82 -8.34
N VAL A 20 -2.14 36.80 -8.99
CA VAL A 20 -1.78 36.49 -10.39
C VAL A 20 -2.17 37.68 -11.28
N GLU A 21 -1.26 38.10 -12.17
CA GLU A 21 -1.50 39.23 -13.06
C GLU A 21 -2.61 38.88 -14.08
N GLY A 22 -3.78 39.47 -13.90
CA GLY A 22 -4.97 39.16 -14.73
C GLY A 22 -5.91 38.08 -14.17
N ALA A 23 -5.78 37.72 -12.89
CA ALA A 23 -6.79 36.91 -12.18
C ALA A 23 -7.54 37.73 -11.12
N THR A 24 -8.79 37.36 -10.86
CA THR A 24 -9.63 37.96 -9.82
C THR A 24 -10.04 36.93 -8.78
N PHE A 25 -9.62 37.18 -7.54
CA PHE A 25 -9.97 36.41 -6.36
C PHE A 25 -10.99 37.23 -5.57
N SER A 26 -12.12 36.63 -5.20
CA SER A 26 -13.26 37.31 -4.56
C SER A 26 -13.77 36.59 -3.31
N GLY A 27 -13.07 35.55 -2.84
CA GLY A 27 -13.56 34.60 -1.84
C GLY A 27 -14.58 33.60 -2.40
N ALA A 28 -14.87 33.62 -3.71
CA ALA A 28 -15.67 32.60 -4.37
C ALA A 28 -14.89 31.26 -4.48
N PRO A 29 -15.58 30.10 -4.56
CA PRO A 29 -14.96 28.78 -4.67
C PRO A 29 -14.38 28.48 -6.07
N HIS A 30 -14.19 29.50 -6.90
CA HIS A 30 -13.67 29.38 -8.27
C HIS A 30 -12.69 30.52 -8.54
N LEU A 31 -11.77 30.29 -9.48
CA LEU A 31 -10.76 31.28 -9.88
C LEU A 31 -11.09 31.83 -11.27
N THR A 32 -11.06 33.15 -11.42
CA THR A 32 -11.29 33.82 -12.72
C THR A 32 -9.97 34.34 -13.29
N TYR A 33 -9.74 34.10 -14.57
CA TYR A 33 -8.51 34.47 -15.29
C TYR A 33 -8.85 35.12 -16.63
N SER A 34 -8.00 36.01 -17.11
CA SER A 34 -8.03 36.47 -18.50
C SER A 34 -7.92 35.28 -19.47
N THR A 35 -8.80 35.22 -20.49
CA THR A 35 -8.84 34.14 -21.48
C THR A 35 -7.54 33.99 -22.29
N HIS A 36 -6.72 35.05 -22.36
CA HIS A 36 -5.41 35.03 -23.00
C HIS A 36 -4.27 34.52 -22.10
N ALA A 37 -4.55 34.19 -20.83
CA ALA A 37 -3.56 33.62 -19.93
C ALA A 37 -3.26 32.16 -20.29
N SER A 38 -1.97 31.80 -20.25
CA SER A 38 -1.52 30.42 -20.15
C SER A 38 -1.13 30.19 -18.70
N ILE A 39 -1.79 29.24 -18.04
CA ILE A 39 -1.61 28.96 -16.61
C ILE A 39 -1.01 27.56 -16.45
N ALA A 40 -0.36 27.33 -15.32
CA ALA A 40 0.10 26.03 -14.89
C ALA A 40 -0.39 25.83 -13.45
N LEU A 41 -1.06 24.72 -13.18
CA LEU A 41 -1.78 24.46 -11.93
C LEU A 41 -1.27 23.17 -11.30
N ALA A 42 -1.03 23.19 -9.99
CA ALA A 42 -0.72 22.01 -9.19
C ALA A 42 -1.66 21.99 -7.98
N TYR A 43 -2.00 20.80 -7.50
CA TYR A 43 -2.56 20.63 -6.16
C TYR A 43 -1.41 20.55 -5.15
N SER A 44 -1.69 20.94 -3.91
CA SER A 44 -0.81 20.67 -2.78
C SER A 44 -1.65 20.65 -1.51
N SER A 45 -1.46 19.60 -0.70
CA SER A 45 -2.02 19.43 0.64
C SER A 45 -1.52 20.48 1.63
N VAL A 46 -0.39 21.13 1.35
CA VAL A 46 0.27 22.11 2.23
C VAL A 46 0.42 23.47 1.57
N GLN A 47 0.47 24.50 2.39
CA GLN A 47 0.69 25.86 1.92
C GLN A 47 2.18 26.07 1.60
N TRP A 48 2.50 26.31 0.33
CA TRP A 48 3.87 26.55 -0.09
C TRP A 48 4.50 27.75 0.63
N THR A 49 5.68 27.52 1.19
CA THR A 49 6.55 28.56 1.75
C THR A 49 7.13 29.44 0.64
N ASP A 50 7.71 30.58 1.01
CA ASP A 50 8.50 31.40 0.08
C ASP A 50 9.63 30.59 -0.61
N ARG A 51 10.27 29.63 0.10
CA ARG A 51 11.33 28.79 -0.52
C ARG A 51 10.74 27.84 -1.55
N ILE A 52 9.62 27.16 -1.27
CA ILE A 52 9.01 26.25 -2.23
C ILE A 52 8.52 27.01 -3.46
N ARG A 53 7.94 28.20 -3.28
CA ARG A 53 7.63 29.09 -4.41
C ARG A 53 8.88 29.40 -5.24
N GLU A 54 9.98 29.78 -4.61
CA GLU A 54 11.23 30.12 -5.32
C GLU A 54 11.86 28.91 -6.01
N TYR A 55 11.93 27.75 -5.36
CA TYR A 55 12.32 26.47 -5.97
C TYR A 55 11.46 26.16 -7.20
N MET A 56 10.13 26.31 -7.10
CA MET A 56 9.23 26.10 -8.24
C MET A 56 9.40 27.15 -9.33
N LEU A 57 9.81 28.38 -9.04
CA LEU A 57 10.09 29.40 -10.06
C LEU A 57 11.41 29.14 -10.80
N GLU A 58 12.42 28.61 -10.11
CA GLU A 58 13.75 28.34 -10.68
C GLU A 58 13.80 26.96 -11.38
N ASN A 59 13.27 25.92 -10.74
CA ASN A 59 13.31 24.54 -11.23
C ASN A 59 12.21 24.27 -12.28
N THR A 60 12.63 24.18 -13.54
CA THR A 60 11.71 23.93 -14.67
C THR A 60 11.21 22.49 -14.71
N ASP A 61 12.03 21.53 -14.27
CA ASP A 61 11.69 20.10 -14.30
C ASP A 61 10.67 19.76 -13.21
N ALA A 62 10.82 20.35 -12.01
CA ALA A 62 9.81 20.28 -10.96
C ALA A 62 8.45 20.83 -11.41
N ARG A 63 8.42 21.98 -12.10
CA ARG A 63 7.17 22.52 -12.69
C ARG A 63 6.58 21.59 -13.75
N GLN A 64 7.39 21.06 -14.66
CA GLN A 64 6.88 20.15 -15.71
C GLN A 64 6.31 18.84 -15.15
N ARG A 65 6.80 18.42 -13.98
CA ARG A 65 6.29 17.25 -13.26
C ARG A 65 5.01 17.55 -12.48
N LEU A 66 5.02 18.58 -11.63
CA LEU A 66 3.95 18.83 -10.65
C LEU A 66 2.82 19.71 -11.20
N MET A 67 3.09 20.60 -12.17
CA MET A 67 2.10 21.56 -12.68
C MET A 67 1.53 21.13 -14.03
N ARG A 68 0.20 20.96 -14.09
CA ARG A 68 -0.59 20.75 -15.30
C ARG A 68 -0.73 22.06 -16.09
N PRO A 69 -0.21 22.15 -17.33
CA PRO A 69 -0.38 23.34 -18.16
C PRO A 69 -1.80 23.40 -18.75
N VAL A 70 -2.47 24.56 -18.62
CA VAL A 70 -3.83 24.78 -19.13
C VAL A 70 -3.86 26.02 -20.04
N ASN A 71 -4.30 25.82 -21.28
CA ASN A 71 -4.56 26.88 -22.23
C ASN A 71 -6.06 27.21 -22.23
N LEU A 72 -6.42 28.27 -21.51
CA LEU A 72 -7.83 28.67 -21.30
C LEU A 72 -8.54 28.95 -22.63
N MET A 73 -7.89 29.64 -23.57
CA MET A 73 -8.47 29.96 -24.88
C MET A 73 -8.74 28.69 -25.71
N ALA A 74 -7.86 27.69 -25.63
CA ALA A 74 -8.07 26.40 -26.29
C ALA A 74 -9.22 25.61 -25.65
N ALA A 75 -9.31 25.60 -24.31
CA ALA A 75 -10.38 24.91 -23.58
C ALA A 75 -11.76 25.55 -23.84
N LEU A 76 -11.86 26.88 -23.82
CA LEU A 76 -13.11 27.60 -24.15
C LEU A 76 -13.54 27.37 -25.61
N ASN A 77 -12.59 27.37 -26.54
CA ASN A 77 -12.88 26.99 -27.93
C ASN A 77 -13.35 25.53 -28.04
N ALA A 78 -12.86 24.62 -27.20
CA ALA A 78 -13.32 23.24 -27.19
C ALA A 78 -14.78 23.13 -26.72
N THR A 79 -15.14 23.86 -25.65
CA THR A 79 -16.53 24.02 -25.19
C THR A 79 -17.44 24.54 -26.30
N ALA A 80 -17.06 25.65 -26.95
CA ALA A 80 -17.89 26.32 -27.96
C ALA A 80 -18.05 25.51 -29.26
N ASN A 81 -17.03 24.75 -29.66
CA ASN A 81 -17.04 23.98 -30.91
C ASN A 81 -17.45 22.51 -30.74
N GLY A 82 -17.69 22.04 -29.50
CA GLY A 82 -17.98 20.64 -29.21
C GLY A 82 -16.84 19.67 -29.55
N THR A 83 -15.59 20.14 -29.46
CA THR A 83 -14.40 19.30 -29.73
C THR A 83 -13.83 18.70 -28.45
N SER A 84 -13.08 17.61 -28.56
CA SER A 84 -12.41 16.98 -27.40
C SER A 84 -11.55 17.98 -26.64
N PHE A 85 -11.69 17.99 -25.31
CA PHE A 85 -10.82 18.71 -24.40
C PHE A 85 -9.44 18.06 -24.29
N SER A 86 -8.49 18.78 -23.70
CA SER A 86 -7.29 18.18 -23.14
C SER A 86 -7.65 17.22 -22.00
N ALA A 87 -6.86 16.16 -21.82
CA ALA A 87 -7.02 15.26 -20.67
C ALA A 87 -7.09 16.04 -19.34
N HIS A 88 -7.95 15.60 -18.43
CA HIS A 88 -8.17 16.19 -17.10
C HIS A 88 -8.77 17.61 -17.08
N ALA A 89 -9.37 18.09 -18.17
CA ALA A 89 -10.16 19.32 -18.17
C ALA A 89 -11.51 19.12 -18.90
N GLY A 90 -12.53 19.85 -18.51
CA GLY A 90 -13.86 19.79 -19.14
C GLY A 90 -14.74 21.00 -18.80
N PRO A 91 -15.93 21.12 -19.40
CA PRO A 91 -16.83 22.23 -19.13
C PRO A 91 -17.50 22.04 -17.77
N LEU A 92 -17.71 23.12 -17.02
CA LEU A 92 -18.22 23.04 -15.65
C LEU A 92 -19.61 22.37 -15.56
N THR A 93 -20.40 22.45 -16.62
CA THR A 93 -21.73 21.84 -16.74
C THR A 93 -21.73 20.31 -16.81
N GLN A 94 -20.57 19.68 -17.00
CA GLN A 94 -20.37 18.22 -17.04
C GLN A 94 -19.54 17.69 -15.86
N LEU A 95 -19.40 18.47 -14.79
CA LEU A 95 -18.57 18.14 -13.63
C LEU A 95 -18.94 16.77 -13.03
N ALA A 96 -20.22 16.50 -12.80
CA ALA A 96 -20.71 15.23 -12.25
C ALA A 96 -20.74 14.07 -13.26
N GLU A 97 -20.46 14.31 -14.55
CA GLU A 97 -20.26 13.24 -15.54
C GLU A 97 -18.81 12.72 -15.53
N HIS A 98 -17.88 13.47 -14.93
CA HIS A 98 -16.43 13.26 -15.06
C HIS A 98 -15.67 13.20 -13.73
N VAL A 99 -16.23 13.71 -12.64
CA VAL A 99 -15.60 13.73 -11.31
C VAL A 99 -16.35 12.78 -10.39
N ALA A 100 -15.71 11.66 -10.04
CA ALA A 100 -16.38 10.52 -9.40
C ALA A 100 -16.92 10.81 -7.99
N ASP A 101 -16.36 11.80 -7.28
CA ASP A 101 -16.77 12.20 -5.92
C ASP A 101 -17.71 13.43 -5.89
N ILE A 102 -18.22 13.85 -7.07
CA ILE A 102 -19.24 14.90 -7.23
C ILE A 102 -20.41 14.30 -8.01
N THR A 103 -21.62 14.36 -7.48
CA THR A 103 -22.80 13.85 -8.18
C THR A 103 -23.88 14.92 -8.38
N PRO A 104 -24.92 14.62 -9.18
CA PRO A 104 -26.13 15.45 -9.24
C PRO A 104 -27.02 15.34 -7.98
N ASN A 105 -26.86 14.28 -7.16
CA ASN A 105 -27.85 13.86 -6.16
C ASN A 105 -27.31 13.67 -4.72
N GLY A 106 -26.02 13.90 -4.47
CA GLY A 106 -25.36 13.76 -3.17
C GLY A 106 -24.26 12.69 -3.09
N ALA A 107 -23.72 12.47 -1.88
CA ALA A 107 -22.54 11.64 -1.62
C ALA A 107 -22.66 10.18 -2.13
N ILE A 108 -21.54 9.64 -2.61
CA ILE A 108 -21.40 8.23 -3.02
C ILE A 108 -20.78 7.42 -1.88
N ASP A 109 -21.46 6.33 -1.53
CA ASP A 109 -21.08 5.34 -0.49
C ASP A 109 -19.64 4.80 -0.63
N GLY A 110 -19.11 4.77 -1.86
CA GLY A 110 -17.80 4.22 -2.21
C GLY A 110 -16.57 5.05 -1.81
N PHE A 111 -16.70 6.25 -1.24
CA PHE A 111 -15.56 7.10 -0.84
C PHE A 111 -15.27 7.13 0.67
N THR A 112 -16.07 6.46 1.48
CA THR A 112 -16.05 6.48 2.96
C THR A 112 -14.67 6.20 3.59
N THR A 113 -13.84 5.39 2.94
CA THR A 113 -12.49 5.00 3.40
C THR A 113 -11.35 5.60 2.54
N THR A 114 -11.54 6.80 1.99
CA THR A 114 -10.53 7.48 1.14
C THR A 114 -10.12 8.86 1.70
N THR A 115 -9.05 9.44 1.17
CA THR A 115 -8.62 10.83 1.39
C THR A 115 -9.65 11.86 0.92
N VAL A 116 -10.48 11.49 -0.06
CA VAL A 116 -11.60 12.30 -0.56
C VAL A 116 -12.96 11.90 0.05
N SER A 117 -12.96 11.27 1.23
CA SER A 117 -14.21 10.88 1.91
C SER A 117 -15.14 12.08 2.08
N THR A 118 -16.38 11.91 1.62
CA THR A 118 -17.48 12.87 1.75
C THR A 118 -18.35 12.63 2.98
N VAL A 119 -18.00 11.63 3.79
CA VAL A 119 -18.74 11.23 5.00
C VAL A 119 -17.85 11.46 6.22
N GLU A 120 -18.40 12.13 7.25
CA GLU A 120 -17.76 12.24 8.56
C GLU A 120 -17.60 10.83 9.17
N ARG A 121 -16.36 10.44 9.46
CA ARG A 121 -16.09 9.18 10.17
C ARG A 121 -16.45 9.39 11.64
N GLU A 122 -17.29 8.51 12.20
CA GLU A 122 -17.44 8.42 13.65
C GLU A 122 -16.09 8.02 14.25
N ILE A 123 -15.39 8.97 14.87
CA ILE A 123 -14.15 8.69 15.60
C ILE A 123 -14.56 8.02 16.91
N ASP A 124 -14.35 6.71 17.02
CA ASP A 124 -14.51 5.95 18.27
C ASP A 124 -13.54 6.49 19.33
N SER A 125 -14.01 7.47 20.10
CA SER A 125 -13.24 8.23 21.08
C SER A 125 -12.75 7.40 22.29
N GLU A 126 -13.05 6.10 22.34
CA GLU A 126 -12.70 5.23 23.46
C GLU A 126 -11.24 4.72 23.42
N ASN A 127 -10.55 4.81 22.28
CA ASN A 127 -9.13 4.39 22.15
C ASN A 127 -8.13 5.56 22.00
N SER A 128 -8.59 6.81 22.01
CA SER A 128 -7.72 8.00 21.94
C SER A 128 -7.51 8.64 23.33
N GLU A 129 -6.81 7.94 24.23
CA GLU A 129 -6.26 8.56 25.44
C GLU A 129 -5.06 9.48 25.10
N GLY A 130 -5.36 10.59 24.40
CA GLY A 130 -4.37 11.57 23.95
C GLY A 130 -5.03 12.78 23.31
N ASP A 131 -4.97 13.93 23.99
CA ASP A 131 -5.36 15.29 23.60
C ASP A 131 -6.20 15.49 22.32
N GLY A 132 -7.50 15.74 22.50
CA GLY A 132 -8.18 16.76 21.68
C GLY A 132 -8.67 16.39 20.29
N GLY A 133 -8.82 15.11 19.94
CA GLY A 133 -9.70 14.69 18.81
C GLY A 133 -9.29 15.21 17.42
N VAL A 134 -8.02 15.55 17.22
CA VAL A 134 -7.48 15.80 15.88
C VAL A 134 -7.13 14.45 15.26
N SER A 135 -7.62 14.19 14.05
CA SER A 135 -7.18 13.05 13.25
C SER A 135 -5.65 12.99 13.24
N ALA A 136 -5.05 11.82 13.54
CA ALA A 136 -3.59 11.65 13.56
C ALA A 136 -2.90 12.02 12.24
N TYR A 137 -3.68 12.16 11.16
CA TYR A 137 -3.26 12.71 9.89
C TYR A 137 -4.16 13.89 9.53
N GLU A 138 -3.58 15.09 9.46
CA GLU A 138 -4.23 16.32 8.99
C GLU A 138 -4.62 16.21 7.48
N LEU A 139 -3.97 15.27 6.78
CA LEU A 139 -4.27 14.81 5.42
C LEU A 139 -5.62 14.05 5.27
N LEU A 140 -6.29 13.68 6.37
CA LEU A 140 -7.58 12.95 6.36
C LEU A 140 -8.79 13.87 6.62
N ALA A 141 -8.67 15.17 6.33
CA ALA A 141 -9.79 16.10 6.44
C ALA A 141 -10.95 15.69 5.51
N VAL A 142 -12.12 15.41 6.09
CA VAL A 142 -13.32 15.01 5.35
C VAL A 142 -13.67 16.10 4.34
N LYS A 143 -13.73 15.73 3.06
CA LYS A 143 -14.15 16.62 1.98
C LYS A 143 -15.63 16.95 2.21
N PRO A 144 -16.04 18.23 2.23
CA PRO A 144 -17.46 18.54 2.30
C PRO A 144 -18.19 17.95 1.09
N GLU A 145 -19.41 17.46 1.29
CA GLU A 145 -20.26 16.98 0.20
C GLU A 145 -20.52 18.12 -0.81
N ILE A 146 -20.08 17.93 -2.06
CA ILE A 146 -20.21 18.90 -3.14
C ILE A 146 -21.07 18.27 -4.25
N THR A 147 -22.13 18.97 -4.64
CA THR A 147 -22.98 18.60 -5.78
C THR A 147 -22.69 19.51 -6.97
N GLN A 148 -22.95 19.06 -8.19
CA GLN A 148 -22.78 19.92 -9.37
C GLN A 148 -23.63 21.20 -9.26
N ASP A 149 -24.85 21.09 -8.76
CA ASP A 149 -25.75 22.24 -8.57
C ASP A 149 -25.19 23.27 -7.57
N SER A 150 -24.52 22.83 -6.50
CA SER A 150 -23.90 23.76 -5.54
C SER A 150 -22.70 24.49 -6.15
N VAL A 151 -21.92 23.85 -7.01
CA VAL A 151 -20.82 24.49 -7.74
C VAL A 151 -21.37 25.48 -8.78
N LEU A 152 -22.31 25.06 -9.62
CA LEU A 152 -22.93 25.91 -10.65
C LEU A 152 -23.62 27.14 -10.04
N ALA A 153 -24.28 27.00 -8.89
CA ALA A 153 -24.92 28.13 -8.20
C ALA A 153 -23.94 29.25 -7.78
N THR A 154 -22.62 28.98 -7.74
CA THR A 154 -21.58 29.96 -7.37
C THR A 154 -20.88 30.61 -8.56
N VAL A 155 -21.22 30.24 -9.79
CA VAL A 155 -20.57 30.71 -11.03
C VAL A 155 -21.62 31.37 -11.93
N GLU A 156 -21.43 32.64 -12.30
CA GLU A 156 -22.44 33.38 -13.10
C GLU A 156 -22.42 33.01 -14.60
N HIS A 157 -21.27 32.57 -15.13
CA HIS A 157 -21.06 32.30 -16.55
C HIS A 157 -20.64 30.84 -16.77
N HIS A 158 -21.60 29.91 -16.66
CA HIS A 158 -21.35 28.46 -16.80
C HIS A 158 -20.68 28.08 -18.12
N ASP A 159 -21.10 28.71 -19.23
CA ASP A 159 -20.58 28.43 -20.58
C ASP A 159 -19.13 28.92 -20.79
N GLU A 160 -18.64 29.80 -19.91
CA GLU A 160 -17.26 30.30 -19.89
C GLU A 160 -16.43 29.67 -18.76
N ALA A 161 -16.98 28.68 -18.05
CA ALA A 161 -16.35 28.02 -16.92
C ALA A 161 -15.93 26.58 -17.24
N LEU A 162 -14.78 26.20 -16.69
CA LEU A 162 -14.17 24.88 -16.88
C LEU A 162 -13.70 24.32 -15.55
N PHE A 163 -13.74 23.00 -15.41
CA PHE A 163 -13.06 22.30 -14.33
C PHE A 163 -11.72 21.77 -14.82
N VAL A 164 -10.75 21.67 -13.91
CA VAL A 164 -9.45 21.04 -14.13
C VAL A 164 -9.23 20.08 -12.97
N ALA A 165 -9.11 18.79 -13.26
CA ALA A 165 -8.62 17.83 -12.27
C ALA A 165 -7.10 18.03 -12.14
N LEU A 166 -6.60 17.99 -10.91
CA LEU A 166 -5.18 18.10 -10.57
C LEU A 166 -4.74 16.79 -9.91
N ASP A 167 -3.45 16.48 -10.00
CA ASP A 167 -2.92 15.21 -9.50
C ASP A 167 -2.56 15.34 -8.01
N ASP A 168 -2.96 14.36 -7.20
CA ASP A 168 -2.62 14.24 -5.78
C ASP A 168 -1.94 12.89 -5.53
N ASP A 169 -0.67 12.81 -5.94
CA ASP A 169 0.14 11.57 -5.83
C ASP A 169 0.28 11.11 -4.36
N LEU A 170 0.26 12.04 -3.39
CA LEU A 170 0.35 11.72 -1.96
C LEU A 170 -0.97 11.20 -1.41
N GLY A 171 -2.10 11.78 -1.82
CA GLY A 171 -3.44 11.25 -1.51
C GLY A 171 -3.63 9.84 -2.05
N ILE A 172 -3.20 9.57 -3.29
CA ILE A 172 -3.22 8.23 -3.88
C ILE A 172 -2.36 7.25 -3.08
N VAL A 173 -1.12 7.62 -2.71
CA VAL A 173 -0.25 6.77 -1.88
C VAL A 173 -0.87 6.50 -0.50
N ASN A 174 -1.50 7.51 0.13
CA ASN A 174 -2.19 7.34 1.39
C ASN A 174 -3.37 6.35 1.28
N ASP A 175 -4.18 6.46 0.23
CA ASP A 175 -5.34 5.59 0.01
C ASP A 175 -4.96 4.15 -0.34
N LEU A 176 -3.92 3.96 -1.16
CA LEU A 176 -3.36 2.63 -1.43
C LEU A 176 -2.79 2.01 -0.15
N THR A 177 -2.10 2.80 0.68
CA THR A 177 -1.57 2.34 1.98
C THR A 177 -2.69 1.96 2.94
N MET A 178 -3.78 2.74 3.01
CA MET A 178 -4.97 2.39 3.81
C MET A 178 -5.65 1.12 3.30
N ALA A 179 -5.77 0.95 1.98
CA ALA A 179 -6.32 -0.26 1.36
C ALA A 179 -5.44 -1.50 1.65
N LEU A 180 -4.11 -1.34 1.61
CA LEU A 180 -3.15 -2.38 1.98
C LEU A 180 -3.33 -2.81 3.44
N MET A 181 -3.38 -1.86 4.39
CA MET A 181 -3.65 -2.18 5.80
C MET A 181 -4.99 -2.89 6.00
N GLY A 182 -6.05 -2.45 5.31
CA GLY A 182 -7.36 -3.10 5.38
C GLY A 182 -7.33 -4.56 4.92
N ARG A 183 -6.56 -4.88 3.87
CA ARG A 183 -6.37 -6.26 3.40
C ARG A 183 -5.45 -7.08 4.31
N GLN A 184 -4.43 -6.47 4.90
CA GLN A 184 -3.58 -7.12 5.89
C GLN A 184 -4.38 -7.48 7.15
N ALA A 185 -5.24 -6.58 7.65
CA ALA A 185 -6.13 -6.85 8.78
C ALA A 185 -7.18 -7.95 8.47
N GLU A 186 -7.70 -8.00 7.24
CA GLU A 186 -8.60 -9.09 6.80
C GLU A 186 -7.88 -10.46 6.79
N LEU A 187 -6.61 -10.48 6.36
CA LEU A 187 -5.75 -11.67 6.37
C LEU A 187 -5.33 -12.07 7.79
N GLU A 188 -5.02 -11.12 8.66
CA GLU A 188 -4.68 -11.34 10.07
C GLU A 188 -5.88 -11.93 10.83
N ALA A 189 -7.06 -11.32 10.72
CA ALA A 189 -8.29 -11.85 11.31
C ALA A 189 -8.64 -13.26 10.82
N PHE A 190 -8.39 -13.56 9.54
CA PHE A 190 -8.53 -14.92 9.01
C PHE A 190 -7.52 -15.90 9.65
N ASN A 191 -6.26 -15.49 9.83
CA ASN A 191 -5.23 -16.32 10.43
C ASN A 191 -5.47 -16.57 11.93
N ASP A 192 -6.00 -15.58 12.66
CA ASP A 192 -6.40 -15.71 14.06
C ASP A 192 -7.57 -16.71 14.24
N GLU A 193 -8.56 -16.70 13.34
CA GLU A 193 -9.72 -17.58 13.42
C GLU A 193 -9.44 -19.00 12.87
N TYR A 194 -8.71 -19.10 11.75
CA TYR A 194 -8.58 -20.35 10.98
C TYR A 194 -7.13 -20.81 10.75
N GLY A 195 -6.12 -19.97 10.97
CA GLY A 195 -4.72 -20.24 10.58
C GLY A 195 -4.13 -21.48 11.27
N HIS A 196 -4.15 -21.53 12.60
CA HIS A 196 -3.64 -22.69 13.33
C HIS A 196 -4.46 -23.98 13.08
N PRO A 197 -5.82 -23.97 13.07
CA PRO A 197 -6.61 -25.11 12.61
C PRO A 197 -6.23 -25.59 11.20
N LEU A 198 -5.97 -24.68 10.26
CA LEU A 198 -5.59 -24.99 8.88
C LEU A 198 -4.20 -25.62 8.80
N GLU A 199 -3.21 -25.09 9.53
CA GLU A 199 -1.87 -25.68 9.66
C GLU A 199 -1.95 -27.12 10.21
N VAL A 200 -2.70 -27.32 11.30
CA VAL A 200 -2.89 -28.66 11.89
C VAL A 200 -3.58 -29.61 10.90
N ALA A 201 -4.57 -29.13 10.15
CA ALA A 201 -5.23 -29.91 9.11
C ALA A 201 -4.27 -30.30 7.98
N GLN A 202 -3.45 -29.38 7.47
CA GLN A 202 -2.43 -29.63 6.44
C GLN A 202 -1.39 -30.66 6.91
N VAL A 203 -0.94 -30.57 8.18
CA VAL A 203 -0.04 -31.56 8.79
C VAL A 203 -0.72 -32.93 8.90
N ALA A 204 -1.99 -32.98 9.33
CA ALA A 204 -2.76 -34.23 9.37
C ALA A 204 -2.93 -34.85 7.98
N GLN A 205 -3.24 -34.05 6.95
CA GLN A 205 -3.33 -34.48 5.56
C GLN A 205 -1.99 -35.09 5.08
N THR A 206 -0.88 -34.42 5.38
CA THR A 206 0.47 -34.86 4.97
C THR A 206 0.89 -36.17 5.65
N LEU A 207 0.59 -36.34 6.95
CA LEU A 207 0.97 -37.55 7.69
C LEU A 207 0.09 -38.75 7.35
N CYS A 208 -1.21 -38.55 7.17
CA CYS A 208 -2.20 -39.62 7.13
C CYS A 208 -2.74 -39.93 5.71
N GLY A 209 -2.54 -39.01 4.77
CA GLY A 209 -3.03 -39.06 3.40
C GLY A 209 -2.23 -39.96 2.45
N PRO A 210 -2.56 -39.94 1.13
CA PRO A 210 -1.77 -40.61 0.10
C PRO A 210 -0.33 -40.08 0.09
N ASP A 211 0.62 -40.91 -0.36
CA ASP A 211 1.98 -40.43 -0.63
C ASP A 211 1.96 -39.54 -1.88
N ASP A 212 2.71 -38.44 -1.86
CA ASP A 212 2.82 -37.48 -2.96
C ASP A 212 4.24 -37.40 -3.56
N SER A 213 5.15 -38.27 -3.11
CA SER A 213 6.56 -38.28 -3.52
C SER A 213 6.79 -38.73 -4.97
N ASP A 214 5.87 -39.47 -5.57
CA ASP A 214 5.92 -39.90 -6.98
C ASP A 214 5.12 -38.99 -7.95
N LEU A 215 4.52 -37.89 -7.47
CA LEU A 215 3.81 -36.95 -8.35
C LEU A 215 4.76 -36.30 -9.39
N PRO A 216 4.35 -36.19 -10.68
CA PRO A 216 5.11 -35.50 -11.71
C PRO A 216 5.54 -34.09 -11.29
N GLN A 217 6.75 -33.68 -11.68
CA GLN A 217 7.33 -32.40 -11.23
C GLN A 217 6.45 -31.19 -11.60
N ALA A 218 5.86 -31.18 -12.80
CA ALA A 218 4.93 -30.13 -13.23
C ALA A 218 3.66 -30.00 -12.36
N ILE A 219 3.26 -31.06 -11.64
CA ILE A 219 2.14 -31.04 -10.68
C ILE A 219 2.63 -30.72 -9.28
N ARG A 220 3.88 -31.03 -8.96
CA ARG A 220 4.49 -30.72 -7.66
C ARG A 220 4.76 -29.22 -7.50
N ASP A 221 5.10 -28.56 -8.61
CA ASP A 221 5.42 -27.14 -8.69
C ASP A 221 4.14 -26.26 -8.79
N ASP A 222 2.97 -26.84 -9.05
CA ASP A 222 1.66 -26.16 -9.12
C ASP A 222 0.80 -26.54 -7.89
N PRO A 223 0.45 -25.59 -7.01
CA PRO A 223 -0.28 -25.90 -5.78
C PRO A 223 -1.73 -26.36 -6.03
N GLU A 224 -2.42 -25.83 -7.03
CA GLU A 224 -3.81 -26.19 -7.34
C GLU A 224 -3.87 -27.60 -7.91
N LEU A 225 -3.00 -27.91 -8.88
CA LEU A 225 -2.90 -29.26 -9.44
C LEU A 225 -2.45 -30.28 -8.39
N ARG A 226 -1.58 -29.90 -7.45
CA ARG A 226 -1.17 -30.79 -6.34
C ARG A 226 -2.32 -31.12 -5.40
N ILE A 227 -3.18 -30.15 -5.07
CA ILE A 227 -4.39 -30.38 -4.26
C ILE A 227 -5.35 -31.32 -5.00
N GLN A 228 -5.64 -31.03 -6.28
CA GLN A 228 -6.51 -31.86 -7.11
C GLN A 228 -5.99 -33.30 -7.26
N ALA A 229 -4.68 -33.46 -7.48
CA ALA A 229 -4.02 -34.76 -7.57
C ALA A 229 -4.16 -35.56 -6.27
N LYS A 230 -3.94 -34.93 -5.10
CA LYS A 230 -4.11 -35.56 -3.79
C LYS A 230 -5.55 -36.02 -3.55
N GLU A 231 -6.52 -35.18 -3.92
CA GLU A 231 -7.93 -35.52 -3.78
C GLU A 231 -8.30 -36.75 -4.64
N LEU A 232 -7.89 -36.76 -5.92
CA LEU A 232 -8.13 -37.90 -6.82
C LEU A 232 -7.44 -39.18 -6.35
N LEU A 233 -6.19 -39.10 -5.88
CA LEU A 233 -5.46 -40.25 -5.30
C LEU A 233 -6.18 -40.80 -4.07
N GLN A 234 -6.61 -39.93 -3.14
CA GLN A 234 -7.37 -40.33 -1.97
C GLN A 234 -8.70 -41.00 -2.36
N GLN A 235 -9.50 -40.37 -3.22
CA GLN A 235 -10.76 -40.95 -3.71
C GLN A 235 -10.55 -42.33 -4.37
N ARG A 236 -9.42 -42.52 -5.06
CA ARG A 236 -9.07 -43.79 -5.72
C ARG A 236 -8.72 -44.89 -4.73
N LEU A 237 -7.91 -44.58 -3.72
CA LEU A 237 -7.52 -45.52 -2.65
C LEU A 237 -8.73 -45.93 -1.81
N GLU A 238 -9.60 -44.98 -1.45
CA GLU A 238 -10.86 -45.23 -0.74
C GLU A 238 -11.82 -46.11 -1.54
N ALA A 239 -12.02 -45.81 -2.83
CA ALA A 239 -12.89 -46.59 -3.70
C ALA A 239 -12.39 -48.04 -3.85
N GLN A 240 -11.08 -48.24 -3.98
CA GLN A 240 -10.46 -49.56 -4.04
C GLN A 240 -10.58 -50.31 -2.69
N GLN A 241 -10.37 -49.64 -1.55
CA GLN A 241 -10.56 -50.23 -0.23
C GLN A 241 -12.03 -50.62 0.02
N ALA A 242 -12.99 -49.81 -0.42
CA ALA A 242 -14.41 -50.11 -0.35
C ALA A 242 -14.78 -51.33 -1.24
N GLN A 243 -14.20 -51.42 -2.43
CA GLN A 243 -14.37 -52.57 -3.32
C GLN A 243 -13.79 -53.86 -2.71
N GLU A 244 -12.60 -53.81 -2.12
CA GLU A 244 -12.00 -54.94 -1.40
C GLU A 244 -12.89 -55.42 -0.23
N MET A 245 -13.39 -54.50 0.60
CA MET A 245 -14.29 -54.86 1.71
C MET A 245 -15.62 -55.44 1.21
N SER A 246 -16.23 -54.82 0.20
CA SER A 246 -17.46 -55.34 -0.43
C SER A 246 -17.24 -56.75 -0.98
N ASN A 247 -16.14 -56.99 -1.69
CA ASN A 247 -15.76 -58.31 -2.20
C ASN A 247 -15.51 -59.33 -1.06
N ALA A 248 -14.85 -58.92 0.03
CA ALA A 248 -14.60 -59.79 1.17
C ALA A 248 -15.90 -60.21 1.89
N VAL A 249 -16.83 -59.28 2.09
CA VAL A 249 -18.15 -59.57 2.68
C VAL A 249 -18.99 -60.45 1.74
N ASN A 250 -19.00 -60.15 0.44
CA ASN A 250 -19.80 -60.88 -0.54
C ASN A 250 -19.28 -62.30 -0.85
N ARG A 251 -17.99 -62.59 -0.63
CA ARG A 251 -17.44 -63.97 -0.69
C ARG A 251 -18.13 -64.95 0.27
N GLY A 252 -18.75 -64.46 1.36
CA GLY A 252 -19.53 -65.27 2.30
C GLY A 252 -21.01 -65.42 1.93
N SER A 253 -21.51 -64.73 0.90
CA SER A 253 -22.93 -64.67 0.56
C SER A 253 -23.29 -65.58 -0.62
N PRO A 254 -24.30 -66.45 -0.51
CA PRO A 254 -24.83 -67.22 -1.64
C PRO A 254 -25.41 -66.35 -2.77
N PHE A 255 -25.61 -65.05 -2.52
CA PHE A 255 -26.13 -64.06 -3.46
C PHE A 255 -25.05 -63.12 -4.02
N GLY A 256 -23.75 -63.41 -3.80
CA GLY A 256 -22.62 -62.65 -4.35
C GLY A 256 -22.49 -62.81 -5.88
N GLN A 257 -23.42 -62.22 -6.64
CA GLN A 257 -23.39 -62.22 -8.11
C GLN A 257 -22.34 -61.23 -8.63
N GLN A 258 -21.30 -61.78 -9.27
CA GLN A 258 -20.44 -61.01 -10.18
C GLN A 258 -21.30 -60.28 -11.22
N GLY A 259 -21.05 -58.99 -11.44
CA GLY A 259 -21.78 -58.18 -12.41
C GLY A 259 -23.09 -57.55 -11.90
N SER A 260 -23.27 -57.47 -10.57
CA SER A 260 -24.34 -56.66 -9.97
C SER A 260 -24.30 -55.20 -10.44
N THR A 261 -25.44 -54.52 -10.46
CA THR A 261 -25.52 -53.09 -10.84
C THR A 261 -24.66 -52.20 -9.95
N LEU A 262 -24.55 -52.55 -8.67
CA LEU A 262 -23.74 -51.82 -7.69
C LEU A 262 -22.25 -51.99 -7.96
N GLN A 263 -21.80 -53.18 -8.35
CA GLN A 263 -20.42 -53.42 -8.79
C GLN A 263 -20.09 -52.63 -10.06
N ARG A 264 -20.98 -52.61 -11.06
CA ARG A 264 -20.77 -51.84 -12.30
C ARG A 264 -20.63 -50.34 -12.02
N HIS A 265 -21.46 -49.78 -11.14
CA HIS A 265 -21.35 -48.38 -10.74
C HIS A 265 -20.04 -48.08 -9.96
N HIS A 266 -19.48 -49.05 -9.24
CA HIS A 266 -18.14 -48.89 -8.65
C HIS A 266 -17.04 -48.93 -9.73
N GLU A 267 -17.14 -49.83 -10.71
CA GLU A 267 -16.21 -49.93 -11.84
C GLU A 267 -16.25 -48.65 -12.69
N GLU A 268 -17.43 -48.14 -13.05
CA GLU A 268 -17.64 -46.85 -13.74
C GLU A 268 -17.04 -45.65 -12.97
N ARG A 269 -17.16 -45.64 -11.63
CA ARG A 269 -16.54 -44.60 -10.78
C ARG A 269 -15.02 -44.70 -10.76
N LEU A 270 -14.45 -45.91 -10.72
CA LEU A 270 -13.01 -46.13 -10.78
C LEU A 270 -12.45 -45.71 -12.14
N GLU A 271 -13.08 -46.10 -13.25
CA GLU A 271 -12.70 -45.69 -14.61
C GLU A 271 -12.74 -44.15 -14.76
N THR A 272 -13.73 -43.49 -14.15
CA THR A 272 -13.80 -42.01 -14.17
C THR A 272 -12.64 -41.36 -13.40
N ILE A 273 -12.27 -41.91 -12.23
CA ILE A 273 -11.14 -41.39 -11.44
C ILE A 273 -9.81 -41.68 -12.15
N ASP A 274 -9.62 -42.89 -12.69
CA ASP A 274 -8.43 -43.27 -13.44
C ASP A 274 -8.26 -42.40 -14.70
N SER A 275 -9.34 -42.10 -15.43
CA SER A 275 -9.30 -41.16 -16.56
C SER A 275 -8.92 -39.72 -16.14
N ASN A 276 -9.25 -39.30 -14.92
CA ASN A 276 -8.86 -37.98 -14.41
C ASN A 276 -7.39 -37.95 -13.95
N LEU A 277 -6.90 -39.04 -13.36
CA LEU A 277 -5.48 -39.23 -13.03
C LEU A 277 -4.62 -39.29 -14.31
N GLU A 278 -5.05 -40.05 -15.32
CA GLU A 278 -4.39 -40.11 -16.63
C GLU A 278 -4.35 -38.74 -17.33
N ALA A 279 -5.41 -37.93 -17.22
CA ALA A 279 -5.45 -36.58 -17.77
C ALA A 279 -4.43 -35.63 -17.09
N LEU A 280 -4.10 -35.89 -15.83
CA LEU A 280 -3.02 -35.22 -15.09
C LEU A 280 -1.64 -35.88 -15.33
N GLY A 281 -1.57 -37.03 -16.00
CA GLY A 281 -0.32 -37.78 -16.20
C GLY A 281 0.17 -38.52 -14.95
N ILE A 282 -0.74 -38.86 -14.04
CA ILE A 282 -0.49 -39.63 -12.82
C ILE A 282 -0.90 -41.08 -13.07
N GLU A 283 -0.01 -42.05 -12.77
CA GLU A 283 -0.37 -43.48 -12.84
C GLU A 283 -1.31 -43.87 -11.68
N PRO A 284 -2.27 -44.78 -11.89
CA PRO A 284 -3.16 -45.25 -10.81
C PRO A 284 -2.37 -45.88 -9.63
N PRO A 285 -2.84 -45.73 -8.37
CA PRO A 285 -2.11 -46.23 -7.20
C PRO A 285 -1.77 -47.73 -7.27
N SER A 286 -0.54 -48.06 -6.91
CA SER A 286 0.00 -49.42 -6.94
C SER A 286 -0.52 -50.30 -5.79
N SER A 287 -0.13 -51.59 -5.79
CA SER A 287 -0.35 -52.48 -4.65
C SER A 287 0.32 -51.97 -3.37
N ASP A 288 1.46 -51.32 -3.52
CA ASP A 288 2.34 -50.95 -2.43
C ASP A 288 1.83 -49.64 -1.80
N ASP A 289 1.30 -48.73 -2.61
CA ASP A 289 0.54 -47.55 -2.16
C ASP A 289 -0.72 -47.94 -1.38
N MET A 290 -1.42 -48.98 -1.83
CA MET A 290 -2.57 -49.52 -1.12
C MET A 290 -2.18 -50.17 0.22
N GLU A 291 -0.99 -50.77 0.33
CA GLU A 291 -0.49 -51.30 1.60
C GLU A 291 -0.02 -50.18 2.54
N ALA A 292 0.68 -49.16 2.03
CA ALA A 292 1.04 -47.95 2.77
C ALA A 292 -0.20 -47.19 3.27
N TRP A 293 -1.21 -47.01 2.42
CA TRP A 293 -2.50 -46.42 2.77
C TRP A 293 -3.19 -47.20 3.89
N LYS A 294 -3.20 -48.55 3.83
CA LYS A 294 -3.75 -49.41 4.91
C LYS A 294 -2.91 -49.32 6.19
N GLY A 295 -1.59 -49.19 6.09
CA GLY A 295 -0.68 -49.01 7.23
C GLY A 295 -0.95 -47.71 8.00
N LYS A 296 -1.19 -46.60 7.29
CA LYS A 296 -1.59 -45.30 7.87
C LYS A 296 -2.98 -45.29 8.51
N ARG A 297 -3.78 -46.36 8.40
CA ARG A 297 -5.16 -46.41 8.89
C ARG A 297 -5.28 -46.07 10.38
N GLN A 298 -4.40 -46.59 11.23
CA GLN A 298 -4.50 -46.32 12.68
C GLN A 298 -4.44 -44.81 12.96
N TRP A 299 -3.60 -44.07 12.23
CA TRP A 299 -3.47 -42.62 12.39
C TRP A 299 -4.68 -41.86 11.81
N ARG A 300 -5.28 -42.35 10.71
CA ARG A 300 -6.58 -41.85 10.19
C ARG A 300 -7.78 -42.17 11.09
N ASP A 301 -7.72 -43.24 11.88
CA ASP A 301 -8.77 -43.58 12.84
C ASP A 301 -8.57 -42.78 14.17
N ASP A 302 -7.33 -42.39 14.52
CA ASP A 302 -6.99 -41.56 15.70
C ASP A 302 -7.18 -40.04 15.46
N VAL A 303 -7.07 -39.57 14.22
CA VAL A 303 -7.28 -38.16 13.81
C VAL A 303 -8.58 -38.03 13.03
N ARG A 304 -9.29 -36.90 13.13
CA ARG A 304 -10.46 -36.61 12.29
C ARG A 304 -10.05 -36.24 10.87
N TYR A 305 -9.52 -37.21 10.13
CA TYR A 305 -8.87 -37.00 8.84
C TYR A 305 -9.83 -36.41 7.79
N ASP A 306 -11.05 -36.94 7.68
CA ASP A 306 -12.04 -36.46 6.72
C ASP A 306 -12.45 -35.00 7.01
N GLU A 307 -12.69 -34.67 8.30
CA GLU A 307 -12.96 -33.27 8.72
C GLU A 307 -11.77 -32.34 8.44
N ALA A 308 -10.53 -32.82 8.53
CA ALA A 308 -9.33 -32.04 8.19
C ALA A 308 -9.22 -31.79 6.67
N VAL A 309 -9.55 -32.77 5.83
CA VAL A 309 -9.56 -32.61 4.37
C VAL A 309 -10.66 -31.62 3.95
N ASP A 310 -11.88 -31.76 4.48
CA ASP A 310 -12.99 -30.83 4.25
C ASP A 310 -12.64 -29.39 4.70
N PHE A 311 -11.95 -29.26 5.84
CA PHE A 311 -11.50 -27.97 6.35
C PHE A 311 -10.47 -27.29 5.42
N ILE A 312 -9.47 -28.04 4.94
CA ILE A 312 -8.51 -27.53 3.95
C ILE A 312 -9.26 -27.09 2.68
N ALA A 313 -10.11 -27.95 2.11
CA ALA A 313 -10.85 -27.64 0.89
C ALA A 313 -11.75 -26.39 1.01
N THR A 314 -12.25 -26.11 2.21
CA THR A 314 -13.09 -24.94 2.50
C THR A 314 -12.27 -23.65 2.70
N TYR A 315 -11.19 -23.71 3.48
CA TYR A 315 -10.49 -22.52 3.97
C TYR A 315 -9.21 -22.17 3.22
N GLN A 316 -8.51 -23.15 2.62
CA GLN A 316 -7.29 -22.92 1.84
C GLN A 316 -7.51 -21.95 0.66
N PRO A 317 -8.56 -22.09 -0.19
CA PRO A 317 -8.77 -21.16 -1.30
C PRO A 317 -9.22 -19.75 -0.86
N ARG A 318 -9.64 -19.60 0.40
CA ARG A 318 -9.92 -18.29 1.00
C ARG A 318 -8.64 -17.62 1.47
N LEU A 319 -7.73 -18.36 2.11
CA LEU A 319 -6.40 -17.87 2.48
C LEU A 319 -5.63 -17.36 1.26
N GLU A 320 -5.55 -18.19 0.21
CA GLU A 320 -4.82 -17.88 -1.02
C GLU A 320 -5.36 -16.62 -1.70
N ARG A 321 -6.70 -16.44 -1.75
CA ARG A 321 -7.32 -15.21 -2.28
C ARG A 321 -6.99 -13.98 -1.46
N LEU A 322 -6.97 -14.09 -0.12
CA LEU A 322 -6.60 -12.97 0.76
C LEU A 322 -5.12 -12.58 0.57
N GLN A 323 -4.23 -13.57 0.46
CA GLN A 323 -2.81 -13.36 0.13
C GLN A 323 -2.64 -12.67 -1.23
N GLN A 324 -3.30 -13.17 -2.28
CA GLN A 324 -3.28 -12.55 -3.62
C GLN A 324 -3.80 -11.10 -3.61
N HIS A 325 -4.84 -10.80 -2.83
CA HIS A 325 -5.33 -9.43 -2.67
C HIS A 325 -4.29 -8.52 -1.99
N VAL A 326 -3.62 -9.00 -0.95
CA VAL A 326 -2.53 -8.26 -0.26
C VAL A 326 -1.35 -8.04 -1.21
N ASP A 327 -0.93 -9.05 -1.96
CA ASP A 327 0.19 -8.95 -2.91
C ASP A 327 -0.09 -7.97 -4.05
N SER A 328 -1.33 -7.95 -4.57
CA SER A 328 -1.76 -7.03 -5.62
C SER A 328 -1.76 -5.57 -5.13
N ILE A 329 -2.39 -5.28 -3.99
CA ILE A 329 -2.46 -3.90 -3.48
C ILE A 329 -1.10 -3.41 -2.98
N LEU A 330 -0.25 -4.32 -2.48
CA LEU A 330 1.15 -4.03 -2.17
C LEU A 330 1.91 -3.63 -3.45
N GLU A 331 1.76 -4.35 -4.56
CA GLU A 331 2.44 -4.03 -5.82
C GLU A 331 2.02 -2.67 -6.39
N ASP A 332 0.72 -2.34 -6.34
CA ASP A 332 0.21 -1.02 -6.69
C ASP A 332 0.80 0.07 -5.76
N THR A 333 0.81 -0.17 -4.44
CA THR A 333 1.37 0.77 -3.44
C THR A 333 2.86 1.03 -3.69
N LEU A 334 3.65 -0.02 -3.90
CA LEU A 334 5.08 0.09 -4.21
C LEU A 334 5.31 0.84 -5.53
N THR A 335 4.52 0.56 -6.56
CA THR A 335 4.60 1.23 -7.87
C THR A 335 4.36 2.74 -7.74
N TRP A 336 3.41 3.16 -6.90
CA TRP A 336 3.17 4.60 -6.65
C TRP A 336 4.24 5.24 -5.77
N LEU A 337 4.76 4.53 -4.75
CA LEU A 337 5.88 5.02 -3.92
C LEU A 337 7.17 5.23 -4.74
N GLU A 338 7.50 4.34 -5.66
CA GLU A 338 8.62 4.50 -6.62
C GLU A 338 8.40 5.64 -7.62
N ARG A 339 7.13 6.02 -7.83
CA ARG A 339 6.75 7.12 -8.71
C ARG A 339 6.86 8.49 -8.05
N LEU A 340 7.07 8.59 -6.74
CA LEU A 340 7.29 9.87 -6.05
C LEU A 340 8.74 10.39 -6.27
N PRO A 341 8.96 11.70 -6.37
CA PRO A 341 10.29 12.30 -6.20
C PRO A 341 10.93 11.92 -4.86
N PHE A 342 12.25 11.81 -4.84
CA PHE A 342 13.03 11.61 -3.61
C PHE A 342 13.38 12.92 -2.86
N GLU A 343 13.07 14.08 -3.44
CA GLU A 343 13.23 15.41 -2.83
C GLU A 343 11.89 15.91 -2.29
N GLY A 344 11.87 16.40 -1.05
CA GLY A 344 10.67 17.02 -0.47
C GLY A 344 10.22 18.26 -1.24
N GLU A 345 11.16 19.10 -1.68
CA GLU A 345 10.85 20.29 -2.47
C GLU A 345 10.20 19.95 -3.83
N ALA A 346 10.52 18.80 -4.42
CA ALA A 346 9.97 18.37 -5.71
C ALA A 346 8.50 17.92 -5.66
N ILE A 347 7.96 17.63 -4.47
CA ILE A 347 6.53 17.41 -4.20
C ILE A 347 5.84 18.63 -3.55
N GLY A 348 6.54 19.77 -3.44
CA GLY A 348 5.99 21.01 -2.87
C GLY A 348 5.98 21.07 -1.34
N TYR A 349 6.64 20.13 -0.66
CA TYR A 349 6.84 20.15 0.79
C TYR A 349 8.15 20.85 1.14
N ASP A 350 8.19 21.57 2.26
CA ASP A 350 9.39 22.27 2.74
C ASP A 350 10.10 21.52 3.90
N PRO A 351 11.28 20.88 3.65
CA PRO A 351 12.10 20.29 4.71
C PRO A 351 12.61 21.23 5.82
N CYS A 352 12.61 22.56 5.62
CA CYS A 352 12.95 23.56 6.63
C CYS A 352 11.71 24.10 7.37
N ASP A 353 10.49 23.75 6.97
CA ASP A 353 9.28 24.03 7.73
C ASP A 353 8.95 22.83 8.62
N GLN A 354 8.97 23.04 9.94
CA GLN A 354 8.79 21.95 10.90
C GLN A 354 7.43 21.25 10.77
N PRO A 355 6.28 21.96 10.64
CA PRO A 355 4.99 21.32 10.36
C PRO A 355 4.98 20.45 9.10
N GLN A 356 5.45 20.96 7.95
CA GLN A 356 5.46 20.21 6.69
C GLN A 356 6.39 19.00 6.75
N SER A 357 7.59 19.16 7.31
CA SER A 357 8.52 18.06 7.55
C SER A 357 7.88 16.96 8.41
N GLN A 358 7.21 17.32 9.50
CA GLN A 358 6.54 16.38 10.40
C GLN A 358 5.41 15.62 9.69
N GLN A 359 4.49 16.31 9.02
CA GLN A 359 3.40 15.70 8.25
C GLN A 359 3.92 14.68 7.22
N LEU A 360 5.01 15.01 6.52
CA LEU A 360 5.60 14.11 5.53
C LEU A 360 6.32 12.91 6.17
N MET A 361 6.98 13.11 7.32
CA MET A 361 7.55 12.01 8.11
C MET A 361 6.49 11.07 8.68
N ASP A 362 5.30 11.57 9.02
CA ASP A 362 4.19 10.75 9.52
C ASP A 362 3.57 9.93 8.39
N LEU A 363 3.36 10.52 7.19
CA LEU A 363 2.97 9.77 5.98
C LEU A 363 4.00 8.69 5.62
N CYS A 364 5.30 9.01 5.65
CA CYS A 364 6.32 8.01 5.35
C CYS A 364 6.40 6.90 6.40
N ALA A 365 6.25 7.21 7.70
CA ALA A 365 6.21 6.20 8.76
C ALA A 365 5.04 5.22 8.56
N PHE A 366 3.85 5.76 8.25
CA PHE A 366 2.65 5.00 7.92
C PHE A 366 2.84 4.07 6.71
N CYS A 367 3.49 4.56 5.64
CA CYS A 367 3.86 3.74 4.48
C CYS A 367 4.86 2.63 4.85
N ILE A 368 5.89 2.94 5.65
CA ILE A 368 6.94 1.99 6.07
C ILE A 368 6.36 0.85 6.90
N GLU A 369 5.48 1.15 7.85
CA GLU A 369 4.82 0.15 8.70
C GLU A 369 3.95 -0.80 7.86
N SER A 370 3.07 -0.25 7.03
CA SER A 370 2.15 -1.00 6.16
C SER A 370 2.87 -1.88 5.14
N VAL A 371 3.92 -1.36 4.49
CA VAL A 371 4.74 -2.13 3.54
C VAL A 371 5.56 -3.19 4.27
N GLY A 372 6.12 -2.87 5.44
CA GLY A 372 7.01 -3.73 6.23
C GLY A 372 6.37 -4.99 6.83
N ALA A 373 5.04 -5.08 6.86
CA ALA A 373 4.33 -6.29 7.27
C ALA A 373 4.61 -7.51 6.37
N SER A 374 4.86 -7.28 5.07
CA SER A 374 5.14 -8.35 4.08
C SER A 374 6.64 -8.60 3.87
N GLU A 375 7.02 -9.79 3.39
CA GLU A 375 8.42 -10.10 3.05
C GLU A 375 8.91 -9.29 1.84
N LYS A 376 8.14 -9.28 0.73
CA LYS A 376 8.35 -8.46 -0.46
C LYS A 376 8.54 -6.97 -0.11
N GLY A 377 7.74 -6.46 0.83
CA GLY A 377 7.86 -5.08 1.32
C GLY A 377 9.10 -4.83 2.18
N ARG A 378 9.52 -5.78 3.03
CA ARG A 378 10.79 -5.68 3.78
C ARG A 378 12.01 -5.69 2.87
N GLU A 379 12.00 -6.52 1.81
CA GLU A 379 13.04 -6.51 0.78
C GLU A 379 13.09 -5.16 0.04
N TRP A 380 11.92 -4.65 -0.36
CA TRP A 380 11.80 -3.34 -0.99
C TRP A 380 12.33 -2.21 -0.10
N LEU A 381 11.91 -2.15 1.17
CA LEU A 381 12.39 -1.17 2.15
C LEU A 381 13.91 -1.27 2.35
N THR A 382 14.46 -2.48 2.45
CA THR A 382 15.90 -2.71 2.60
C THR A 382 16.69 -2.16 1.41
N ARG A 383 16.19 -2.36 0.18
CA ARG A 383 16.75 -1.76 -1.03
C ARG A 383 16.60 -0.24 -1.01
N THR A 384 15.41 0.27 -0.73
CA THR A 384 15.08 1.70 -0.73
C THR A 384 15.92 2.52 0.24
N PHE A 385 16.15 2.06 1.48
CA PHE A 385 17.01 2.77 2.43
C PHE A 385 18.50 2.71 2.07
N ARG A 386 18.91 1.72 1.26
CA ARG A 386 20.27 1.59 0.75
C ARG A 386 20.53 2.47 -0.49
N GLU A 387 19.57 2.53 -1.40
CA GLU A 387 19.68 3.26 -2.68
C GLU A 387 19.30 4.74 -2.54
N ARG A 388 18.36 5.06 -1.63
CA ARG A 388 17.89 6.40 -1.28
C ARG A 388 17.37 7.20 -2.49
N ASP A 389 16.77 6.49 -3.44
CA ASP A 389 16.24 6.97 -4.72
C ASP A 389 14.72 7.21 -4.72
N THR A 390 14.04 6.96 -3.60
CA THR A 390 12.61 7.29 -3.38
C THR A 390 12.44 8.20 -2.17
N LEU A 391 11.25 8.81 -2.02
CA LEU A 391 10.90 9.65 -0.87
C LEU A 391 11.04 8.91 0.48
N ILE A 392 10.70 7.61 0.49
CA ILE A 392 10.87 6.76 1.66
C ILE A 392 12.36 6.61 1.99
N GLY A 393 13.20 6.41 0.97
CA GLY A 393 14.66 6.27 1.12
C GLY A 393 15.35 7.53 1.67
N THR A 394 14.79 8.72 1.42
CA THR A 394 15.32 10.01 1.92
C THR A 394 14.66 10.50 3.21
N SER A 395 13.63 9.81 3.72
CA SER A 395 12.88 10.20 4.93
C SER A 395 13.75 10.40 6.18
N PHE A 396 14.70 9.50 6.45
CA PHE A 396 15.67 9.64 7.55
C PHE A 396 16.61 10.84 7.41
N TYR A 397 16.66 11.47 6.24
CA TYR A 397 17.45 12.66 5.93
C TYR A 397 16.58 13.90 5.71
N ASN A 398 15.35 13.88 6.26
CA ASN A 398 14.34 14.92 6.09
C ASN A 398 14.16 15.30 4.62
N PHE A 399 14.02 14.28 3.77
CA PHE A 399 13.72 14.40 2.33
C PHE A 399 14.75 15.20 1.53
N SER A 400 15.98 15.31 2.04
CA SER A 400 17.09 16.03 1.40
C SER A 400 18.25 15.09 1.03
N PRO A 401 18.41 14.74 -0.26
CA PRO A 401 19.56 13.96 -0.74
C PRO A 401 20.89 14.63 -0.47
N THR A 402 20.94 15.96 -0.55
CA THR A 402 22.12 16.77 -0.24
C THR A 402 22.52 16.62 1.23
N LEU A 403 21.56 16.57 2.16
CA LEU A 403 21.83 16.27 3.56
C LEU A 403 22.34 14.84 3.74
N ALA A 404 21.71 13.86 3.09
CA ALA A 404 22.14 12.45 3.13
C ALA A 404 23.60 12.28 2.71
N GLN A 405 23.97 12.83 1.54
CA GLN A 405 25.34 12.80 1.01
C GLN A 405 26.34 13.50 1.92
N ALA A 406 25.96 14.62 2.54
CA ALA A 406 26.82 15.34 3.47
C ALA A 406 27.09 14.52 4.74
N LEU A 407 26.08 13.83 5.27
CA LEU A 407 26.22 12.97 6.44
C LEU A 407 27.04 11.71 6.14
N ASP A 408 26.88 11.09 4.96
CA ASP A 408 27.77 10.01 4.51
C ASP A 408 29.24 10.48 4.45
N GLN A 409 29.49 11.69 3.92
CA GLN A 409 30.84 12.25 3.85
C GLN A 409 31.44 12.53 5.24
N VAL A 410 30.63 12.98 6.21
CA VAL A 410 31.08 13.16 7.60
C VAL A 410 31.38 11.81 8.25
N ALA A 411 30.51 10.81 8.09
CA ALA A 411 30.73 9.46 8.60
C ALA A 411 32.00 8.81 8.01
N LEU A 412 32.21 8.95 6.69
CA LEU A 412 33.43 8.49 6.01
C LEU A 412 34.68 9.22 6.51
N GLN A 413 34.61 10.54 6.76
CA GLN A 413 35.75 11.29 7.31
C GLN A 413 36.09 10.84 8.73
N TRP A 414 35.10 10.54 9.57
CA TRP A 414 35.31 10.01 10.91
C TRP A 414 35.93 8.60 10.86
N LEU A 415 35.38 7.70 10.04
CA LEU A 415 35.90 6.34 9.85
C LEU A 415 37.34 6.30 9.29
N ILE A 416 37.72 7.27 8.46
CA ILE A 416 39.09 7.41 7.92
C ILE A 416 40.04 8.08 8.93
N ALA A 417 39.56 9.06 9.70
CA ALA A 417 40.36 9.74 10.72
C ALA A 417 40.67 8.85 11.94
N GLY A 418 39.79 7.90 12.22
CA GLY A 418 39.76 7.17 13.49
C GLY A 418 39.08 7.99 14.58
N ASP A 419 38.60 7.31 15.62
CA ASP A 419 38.01 7.96 16.78
C ASP A 419 39.07 8.81 17.52
N PRO A 420 38.86 10.12 17.75
CA PRO A 420 39.75 10.93 18.58
C PRO A 420 39.80 10.47 20.04
N ASP A 421 38.73 9.85 20.54
CA ASP A 421 38.57 9.42 21.93
C ASP A 421 38.24 7.91 21.99
N ASP A 422 39.24 7.06 21.72
CA ASP A 422 39.15 5.58 21.75
C ASP A 422 38.70 5.03 23.12
N GLN A 423 37.38 5.02 23.34
CA GLN A 423 36.67 4.31 24.40
C GLN A 423 35.40 3.61 23.86
N GLY A 424 35.56 2.85 22.79
CA GLY A 424 34.91 1.53 22.72
C GLY A 424 33.41 1.44 22.45
N GLU A 425 32.75 2.47 21.91
CA GLU A 425 31.38 2.35 21.38
C GLU A 425 31.34 2.67 19.87
N GLY A 426 31.92 1.77 19.08
CA GLY A 426 31.69 1.76 17.63
C GLY A 426 30.23 1.40 17.35
N VAL A 427 29.43 2.37 16.93
CA VAL A 427 28.02 2.16 16.56
C VAL A 427 27.97 1.20 15.37
N GLU A 428 27.55 -0.04 15.60
CA GLU A 428 27.34 -0.99 14.51
C GLU A 428 26.21 -0.47 13.60
N MET A 429 26.43 -0.45 12.28
CA MET A 429 25.41 -0.03 11.32
C MET A 429 24.12 -0.87 11.38
N GLY A 430 24.14 -2.05 12.01
CA GLY A 430 22.94 -2.84 12.29
C GLY A 430 21.97 -2.17 13.28
N ASP A 431 22.48 -1.53 14.35
CA ASP A 431 21.65 -0.84 15.36
C ASP A 431 21.10 0.51 14.86
N LEU A 432 21.71 1.08 13.81
CA LEU A 432 21.21 2.25 13.10
C LEU A 432 20.03 1.95 12.14
N LEU A 433 19.67 0.68 11.94
CA LEU A 433 18.61 0.26 11.00
C LEU A 433 17.34 -0.26 11.69
N ASN A 434 17.31 -0.33 13.02
CA ASN A 434 16.09 -0.68 13.76
C ASN A 434 15.11 0.51 13.74
N VAL A 435 14.14 0.49 12.81
CA VAL A 435 13.26 1.62 12.41
C VAL A 435 12.73 2.45 13.59
N GLY A 436 12.30 1.82 14.68
CA GLY A 436 11.78 2.50 15.87
C GLY A 436 12.81 3.36 16.63
N ASN A 437 14.10 3.03 16.53
CA ASN A 437 15.19 3.74 17.19
C ASN A 437 16.01 4.64 16.24
N VAL A 438 15.84 4.54 14.91
CA VAL A 438 16.67 5.30 13.95
C VAL A 438 16.62 6.80 14.23
N ALA A 439 15.45 7.39 14.45
CA ALA A 439 15.34 8.82 14.74
C ALA A 439 16.10 9.25 16.03
N VAL A 440 16.12 8.39 17.05
CA VAL A 440 16.81 8.66 18.33
C VAL A 440 18.32 8.46 18.20
N ASN A 441 18.73 7.38 17.53
CA ASN A 441 20.14 7.06 17.27
C ASN A 441 20.76 8.10 16.32
N LEU A 442 20.06 8.46 15.24
CA LEU A 442 20.44 9.53 14.33
C LEU A 442 20.44 10.88 15.06
N GLY A 443 19.42 11.20 15.87
CA GLY A 443 19.41 12.41 16.70
C GLY A 443 20.60 12.51 17.67
N THR A 444 21.08 11.37 18.17
CA THR A 444 22.27 11.28 19.03
C THR A 444 23.56 11.50 18.23
N VAL A 445 23.73 10.76 17.12
CA VAL A 445 24.90 10.87 16.22
C VAL A 445 25.02 12.27 15.60
N LEU A 446 23.90 12.87 15.20
CA LEU A 446 23.83 14.21 14.61
C LEU A 446 23.83 15.34 15.66
N GLY A 447 23.52 15.00 16.91
CA GLY A 447 23.68 15.87 18.07
C GLY A 447 25.13 16.14 18.43
N TYR A 448 26.08 15.29 18.01
CA TYR A 448 27.49 15.45 18.33
C TYR A 448 28.09 16.74 17.75
N GLU A 449 28.79 17.47 18.60
CA GLU A 449 29.47 18.71 18.26
C GLU A 449 30.50 18.51 17.13
N HIS A 450 31.15 17.36 17.05
CA HIS A 450 32.11 17.05 15.98
C HIS A 450 31.48 16.95 14.57
N VAL A 451 30.21 16.50 14.46
CA VAL A 451 29.48 16.47 13.18
C VAL A 451 29.19 17.90 12.71
N GLN A 452 28.68 18.73 13.61
CA GLN A 452 28.33 20.13 13.34
C GLN A 452 29.55 21.02 13.12
N GLN A 453 30.69 20.70 13.73
CA GLN A 453 31.98 21.36 13.52
C GLN A 453 32.76 20.84 12.30
N SER A 454 32.29 19.78 11.64
CA SER A 454 32.97 19.24 10.45
C SER A 454 33.00 20.26 9.30
N LYS A 455 34.09 20.26 8.53
CA LYS A 455 34.24 21.19 7.39
C LYS A 455 33.19 20.96 6.30
N VAL A 456 32.70 19.73 6.16
CA VAL A 456 31.62 19.37 5.23
C VAL A 456 30.32 20.04 5.69
N PHE A 457 29.94 19.86 6.96
CA PHE A 457 28.72 20.44 7.50
C PHE A 457 28.75 21.98 7.51
N GLN A 458 29.90 22.60 7.82
CA GLN A 458 30.07 24.06 7.77
C GLN A 458 30.02 24.63 6.34
N ALA A 459 30.36 23.84 5.32
CA ALA A 459 30.28 24.23 3.92
C ALA A 459 28.86 24.13 3.33
N LEU A 460 27.91 23.53 4.06
CA LEU A 460 26.52 23.41 3.60
C LEU A 460 25.84 24.77 3.45
N ALA A 461 25.01 24.87 2.42
CA ALA A 461 24.11 26.00 2.22
C ALA A 461 23.21 26.18 3.47
N PRO A 462 22.81 27.41 3.82
CA PRO A 462 22.03 27.68 5.04
C PRO A 462 20.79 26.77 5.16
N HIS A 463 19.98 26.69 4.09
CA HIS A 463 18.78 25.86 4.07
C HIS A 463 19.04 24.37 4.36
N ILE A 464 20.16 23.78 3.93
CA ILE A 464 20.46 22.37 4.25
C ILE A 464 20.78 22.19 5.74
N ARG A 465 21.35 23.21 6.39
CA ARG A 465 21.56 23.23 7.85
C ARG A 465 20.25 23.48 8.61
N ASP A 466 19.35 24.26 8.04
CA ASP A 466 18.01 24.47 8.59
C ASP A 466 17.16 23.18 8.50
N THR A 467 17.18 22.48 7.36
CA THR A 467 16.60 21.12 7.18
C THR A 467 17.10 20.11 8.21
N PHE A 468 18.39 20.15 8.52
CA PHE A 468 19.01 19.30 9.55
C PHE A 468 18.57 19.67 10.97
N GLU A 469 18.41 20.96 11.26
CA GLU A 469 17.92 21.41 12.56
C GLU A 469 16.43 21.05 12.76
N VAL A 470 15.62 21.13 11.70
CA VAL A 470 14.23 20.61 11.71
C VAL A 470 14.20 19.10 11.95
N LEU A 471 15.06 18.32 11.29
CA LEU A 471 15.19 16.88 11.52
C LEU A 471 15.50 16.56 13.00
N LYS A 472 16.43 17.31 13.61
CA LYS A 472 16.74 17.19 15.04
C LYS A 472 15.55 17.54 15.93
N GLN A 473 14.76 18.55 15.58
CA GLN A 473 13.59 18.96 16.34
C GLN A 473 12.46 17.93 16.25
N ALA A 474 12.22 17.33 15.08
CA ALA A 474 11.28 16.23 14.90
C ALA A 474 11.71 14.99 15.73
N ALA A 475 12.99 14.60 15.65
CA ALA A 475 13.54 13.50 16.44
C ALA A 475 13.43 13.75 17.97
N ALA A 476 13.74 14.96 18.44
CA ALA A 476 13.62 15.33 19.85
C ALA A 476 12.16 15.45 20.34
N GLY A 477 11.22 15.74 19.44
CA GLY A 477 9.78 15.78 19.72
C GLY A 477 9.21 14.41 20.09
N ARG A 478 9.52 13.37 19.28
CA ARG A 478 9.08 11.98 19.51
C ARG A 478 9.70 11.34 20.78
N GLY A 479 10.78 11.90 21.32
CA GLY A 479 11.50 11.38 22.50
C GLY A 479 11.01 11.87 23.87
N LYS A 480 10.01 12.75 23.95
CA LYS A 480 9.45 13.18 25.25
C LYS A 480 8.37 12.20 25.73
N PRO A 481 8.56 11.47 26.85
CA PRO A 481 7.42 10.83 27.50
C PRO A 481 6.44 11.93 27.94
N VAL A 482 5.17 11.79 27.57
CA VAL A 482 4.11 12.74 27.94
C VAL A 482 4.03 12.78 29.46
N GLY A 483 4.35 13.95 30.03
CA GLY A 483 4.53 14.10 31.46
C GLY A 483 3.21 14.28 32.21
N LYS A 484 2.59 13.16 32.57
CA LYS A 484 1.56 12.96 33.63
C LYS A 484 0.35 13.90 33.68
#